data_AF-G3B429-F1
#
_entry.id   AF-G3B429-F1
#
_cell.length_a   1.000
_cell.length_b   1.000
_cell.length_c   1.000
_cell.angle_alpha   90.00
_cell.angle_beta   90.00
_cell.angle_gamma   90.00
#
_symmetry.space_group_name_H-M   'P 1'
#
loop_
_entity.id
_entity.type
_entity.pdbx_description
1 polymer ?
#
loop_
_entity_poly.entity_id
_entity_poly.type
_entity_poly.pdbx_seq_one_letter_code
_entity_poly.pdbx_strand_id
1 'polypeptide(L)'
;MIGNYPMRQDYTSLDHHHCSPNDHLQPALVQVCPSIYYGNLNSLSDRSFANHNFKIIVNCLPTYKFLNRLDHQSHGVSLSSDVIVLSLDLGFDINKYSEHEKQLLDEFTSTYNKVLQNFMSFFVTYNDNISNHIHGLPNNLNLNLQHPILTGNLKNNLFKLIRIIKLFKIINSSIEVLVVGEFNENCSKALLIGYLMDNYNYNLNACLHYLSGRVALNFNSNYYNDLLILENLKKFYRENSDIKSGSSVLFNNKDGKRARDDDGVCGKRARWESGRV
;
A
#
# COMPACT_ATOMS: atom_id res chain seq x y z
N MET A 1 -3.27 19.34 77.95
CA MET A 1 -4.62 19.84 77.65
C MET A 1 -4.73 20.04 76.15
N ILE A 2 -5.79 19.50 75.54
CA ILE A 2 -6.28 19.73 74.16
C ILE A 2 -5.36 19.13 73.06
N GLY A 3 -5.79 18.25 72.15
CA GLY A 3 -7.11 17.70 71.89
C GLY A 3 -7.03 16.57 70.86
N ASN A 4 -7.94 15.60 71.00
CA ASN A 4 -8.23 14.55 70.03
C ASN A 4 -8.91 15.13 68.79
N TYR A 5 -8.52 14.65 67.60
CA TYR A 5 -9.43 14.48 66.46
C TYR A 5 -9.07 13.18 65.70
N PRO A 6 -10.06 12.33 65.38
CA PRO A 6 -9.85 11.08 64.66
C PRO A 6 -9.96 11.32 63.15
N MET A 7 -9.09 10.67 62.35
CA MET A 7 -9.31 10.54 60.91
C MET A 7 -9.54 9.07 60.58
N ARG A 8 -10.71 8.86 59.97
CA ARG A 8 -11.28 7.62 59.45
C ARG A 8 -10.26 6.66 58.83
N GLN A 9 -10.36 5.40 59.27
CA GLN A 9 -10.02 4.24 58.46
C GLN A 9 -11.04 4.14 57.33
N ASP A 10 -10.56 4.14 56.09
CA ASP A 10 -11.17 3.47 54.94
C ASP A 10 -10.13 3.44 53.83
N TYR A 11 -9.30 2.40 53.80
CA TYR A 11 -8.69 1.90 52.55
C TYR A 11 -8.66 0.39 52.62
N THR A 12 -9.65 -0.18 51.95
CA THR A 12 -9.75 -1.55 51.48
C THR A 12 -8.45 -2.00 50.80
N SER A 13 -8.06 -3.22 51.14
CA SER A 13 -7.13 -4.11 50.43
C SER A 13 -7.00 -3.82 48.93
N LEU A 14 -5.81 -3.39 48.50
CA LEU A 14 -5.39 -3.41 47.11
C LEU A 14 -4.51 -4.64 46.91
N ASP A 15 -5.11 -5.65 46.29
CA ASP A 15 -4.42 -6.84 45.79
C ASP A 15 -3.23 -6.44 44.91
N HIS A 16 -2.04 -6.90 45.31
CA HIS A 16 -0.86 -6.91 44.46
C HIS A 16 -1.04 -7.99 43.39
N HIS A 17 -1.71 -7.64 42.30
CA HIS A 17 -1.50 -8.34 41.04
C HIS A 17 -0.22 -7.81 40.38
N HIS A 18 0.81 -8.66 40.39
CA HIS A 18 1.94 -8.56 39.48
C HIS A 18 1.40 -8.54 38.03
N CYS A 19 1.30 -7.34 37.45
CA CYS A 19 1.25 -7.20 36.00
C CYS A 19 2.61 -7.61 35.43
N SER A 20 2.63 -8.76 34.77
CA SER A 20 3.67 -9.13 33.80
C SER A 20 3.75 -8.03 32.72
N PRO A 21 4.93 -7.73 32.15
CA PRO A 21 5.06 -6.66 31.16
C PRO A 21 4.45 -7.09 29.81
N ASN A 22 3.14 -6.87 29.67
CA ASN A 22 2.32 -6.73 28.45
C ASN A 22 3.04 -7.05 27.13
N ASP A 23 2.83 -8.22 26.53
CA ASP A 23 1.70 -8.52 25.63
C ASP A 23 0.91 -7.29 25.17
N HIS A 24 1.55 -6.43 24.38
CA HIS A 24 0.83 -5.57 23.46
C HIS A 24 0.25 -6.42 22.32
N LEU A 25 -0.88 -7.08 22.57
CA LEU A 25 -1.73 -7.66 21.53
C LEU A 25 -2.18 -6.54 20.60
N GLN A 26 -1.43 -6.32 19.53
CA GLN A 26 -1.91 -5.53 18.41
C GLN A 26 -3.12 -6.25 17.80
N PRO A 27 -4.18 -5.52 17.40
CA PRO A 27 -5.32 -6.11 16.71
C PRO A 27 -4.87 -6.96 15.52
N ALA A 28 -5.49 -8.14 15.38
CA ALA A 28 -5.15 -9.12 14.36
C ALA A 28 -5.34 -8.60 12.93
N LEU A 29 -6.14 -7.55 12.70
CA LEU A 29 -6.29 -6.90 11.40
C LEU A 29 -6.86 -5.49 11.61
N VAL A 30 -6.28 -4.48 10.98
CA VAL A 30 -6.71 -3.08 11.12
C VAL A 30 -6.95 -2.48 9.76
N GLN A 31 -8.13 -1.91 9.54
CA GLN A 31 -8.37 -1.08 8.36
C GLN A 31 -7.68 0.28 8.55
N VAL A 32 -6.68 0.56 7.70
CA VAL A 32 -5.90 1.80 7.75
C VAL A 32 -6.64 2.92 7.03
N CYS A 33 -7.14 2.63 5.84
CA CYS A 33 -7.99 3.49 5.03
C CYS A 33 -8.87 2.60 4.11
N PRO A 34 -9.84 3.13 3.35
CA PRO A 34 -10.76 2.32 2.54
C PRO A 34 -10.07 1.27 1.68
N SER A 35 -10.42 0.00 1.93
CA SER A 35 -9.88 -1.21 1.29
C SER A 35 -8.37 -1.43 1.44
N ILE A 36 -7.71 -0.78 2.41
CA ILE A 36 -6.30 -1.02 2.77
C ILE A 36 -6.24 -1.44 4.24
N TYR A 37 -5.71 -2.62 4.47
CA TYR A 37 -5.60 -3.23 5.79
C TYR A 37 -4.15 -3.46 6.16
N TYR A 38 -3.88 -3.43 7.46
CA TYR A 38 -2.60 -3.75 8.08
C TYR A 38 -2.79 -4.92 9.04
N GLY A 39 -1.89 -5.88 8.99
CA GLY A 39 -1.92 -7.06 9.84
C GLY A 39 -0.53 -7.66 10.03
N ASN A 40 -0.43 -8.66 10.89
CA ASN A 40 0.77 -9.48 11.09
C ASN A 40 0.58 -10.87 10.44
N LEU A 41 1.53 -11.77 10.65
CA LEU A 41 1.43 -13.13 10.09
C LEU A 41 0.24 -13.93 10.63
N ASN A 42 -0.28 -13.61 11.81
CA ASN A 42 -1.46 -14.27 12.38
C ASN A 42 -2.75 -13.82 11.69
N SER A 43 -2.78 -12.62 11.09
CA SER A 43 -3.90 -12.11 10.31
C SER A 43 -4.31 -13.02 9.16
N LEU A 44 -3.33 -13.72 8.58
CA LEU A 44 -3.55 -14.64 7.47
C LEU A 44 -4.34 -15.89 7.90
N SER A 45 -4.26 -16.26 9.17
CA SER A 45 -4.94 -17.42 9.75
C SER A 45 -6.21 -17.03 10.52
N ASP A 46 -6.53 -15.74 10.62
CA ASP A 46 -7.72 -15.27 11.32
C ASP A 46 -8.98 -15.64 10.52
N ARG A 47 -10.04 -16.04 11.22
CA ARG A 47 -11.37 -16.29 10.60
C ARG A 47 -11.90 -15.05 9.89
N SER A 48 -11.55 -13.86 10.38
CA SER A 48 -11.93 -12.60 9.74
C SER A 48 -11.34 -12.45 8.34
N PHE A 49 -10.18 -13.06 8.06
CA PHE A 49 -9.52 -13.01 6.76
C PHE A 49 -10.42 -13.49 5.61
N ALA A 50 -11.20 -14.54 5.86
CA ALA A 50 -12.12 -15.12 4.86
C ALA A 50 -13.29 -14.19 4.51
N ASN A 51 -13.59 -13.18 5.34
CA ASN A 51 -14.64 -12.20 5.09
C ASN A 51 -14.16 -11.03 4.21
N HIS A 52 -12.87 -10.99 3.88
CA HIS A 52 -12.23 -9.93 3.12
C HIS A 52 -11.95 -10.37 1.68
N ASN A 53 -12.12 -9.44 0.74
CA ASN A 53 -11.78 -9.64 -0.67
C ASN A 53 -10.32 -9.25 -0.94
N PHE A 54 -9.40 -9.87 -0.19
CA PHE A 54 -7.97 -9.62 -0.38
C PHE A 54 -7.51 -10.19 -1.73
N LYS A 55 -7.15 -9.30 -2.66
CA LYS A 55 -6.56 -9.67 -3.97
C LYS A 55 -5.10 -9.27 -4.09
N ILE A 56 -4.61 -8.43 -3.17
CA ILE A 56 -3.21 -8.06 -3.09
C ILE A 56 -2.74 -8.21 -1.65
N ILE A 57 -1.68 -8.98 -1.44
CA ILE A 57 -1.00 -9.11 -0.16
C ILE A 57 0.44 -8.63 -0.36
N VAL A 58 0.87 -7.65 0.42
CA VAL A 58 2.25 -7.16 0.43
C VAL A 58 2.89 -7.54 1.75
N ASN A 59 3.72 -8.58 1.72
CA ASN A 59 4.60 -8.92 2.82
C ASN A 59 5.71 -7.86 2.95
N CYS A 60 5.86 -7.26 4.12
CA CYS A 60 6.96 -6.33 4.42
C CYS A 60 7.88 -6.86 5.53
N LEU A 61 7.76 -8.15 5.87
CA LEU A 61 8.69 -8.88 6.73
C LEU A 61 9.78 -9.56 5.89
N PRO A 62 10.88 -10.00 6.50
CA PRO A 62 11.84 -10.86 5.81
C PRO A 62 11.14 -12.04 5.14
N THR A 63 11.43 -12.27 3.87
CA THR A 63 10.64 -13.18 3.01
C THR A 63 10.61 -14.59 3.60
N TYR A 64 11.73 -15.10 4.12
CA TYR A 64 11.78 -16.42 4.77
C TYR A 64 10.78 -16.58 5.92
N LYS A 65 10.52 -15.55 6.74
CA LYS A 65 9.55 -15.63 7.85
C LYS A 65 8.13 -15.85 7.31
N PHE A 66 7.81 -15.15 6.23
CA PHE A 66 6.54 -15.27 5.54
C PHE A 66 6.40 -16.66 4.90
N LEU A 67 7.44 -17.15 4.22
CA LEU A 67 7.46 -18.48 3.62
C LEU A 67 7.31 -19.59 4.67
N ASN A 68 8.06 -19.53 5.75
CA ASN A 68 7.95 -20.50 6.85
C ASN A 68 6.53 -20.51 7.42
N ARG A 69 5.86 -19.36 7.54
CA ARG A 69 4.46 -19.31 8.00
C ARG A 69 3.50 -19.98 7.00
N LEU A 70 3.74 -19.86 5.70
CA LEU A 70 2.94 -20.53 4.68
C LEU A 70 3.20 -22.04 4.62
N ASP A 71 4.42 -22.48 4.95
CA ASP A 71 4.88 -23.87 4.91
C ASP A 71 4.50 -24.71 6.15
N HIS A 72 4.46 -24.10 7.35
CA HIS A 72 4.10 -24.79 8.60
C HIS A 72 2.57 -25.03 8.68
N GLN A 73 2.08 -25.86 7.77
CA GLN A 73 0.69 -26.18 7.49
C GLN A 73 0.13 -27.26 8.43
N SER A 74 0.10 -26.98 9.74
CA SER A 74 -0.84 -27.66 10.65
C SER A 74 -2.16 -26.88 10.82
N HIS A 75 -2.20 -25.58 10.45
CA HIS A 75 -3.39 -24.72 10.58
C HIS A 75 -3.68 -23.82 9.34
N GLY A 76 -3.18 -24.24 8.17
CA GLY A 76 -3.60 -23.86 6.80
C GLY A 76 -4.12 -22.44 6.53
N VAL A 77 -3.24 -21.52 6.16
CA VAL A 77 -3.62 -20.34 5.36
C VAL A 77 -3.68 -20.78 3.89
N SER A 78 -4.89 -21.01 3.36
CA SER A 78 -5.07 -21.24 1.93
C SER A 78 -5.34 -19.91 1.24
N LEU A 79 -4.34 -19.39 0.52
CA LEU A 79 -4.51 -18.22 -0.33
C LEU A 79 -5.12 -18.65 -1.66
N SER A 80 -6.12 -17.91 -2.14
CA SER A 80 -6.71 -18.16 -3.44
C SER A 80 -5.67 -17.97 -4.55
N SER A 81 -5.77 -18.75 -5.63
CA SER A 81 -4.83 -18.75 -6.75
C SER A 81 -4.80 -17.43 -7.55
N ASP A 82 -5.78 -16.56 -7.35
CA ASP A 82 -5.90 -15.26 -8.00
C ASP A 82 -5.41 -14.09 -7.14
N VAL A 83 -4.80 -14.38 -5.97
CA VAL A 83 -4.21 -13.37 -5.09
C VAL A 83 -2.79 -13.05 -5.53
N ILE A 84 -2.51 -11.76 -5.72
CA ILE A 84 -1.16 -11.27 -5.96
C ILE A 84 -0.44 -11.16 -4.63
N VAL A 85 0.62 -11.94 -4.45
CA VAL A 85 1.46 -11.88 -3.26
C VAL A 85 2.82 -11.29 -3.65
N LEU A 86 3.17 -10.18 -3.01
CA LEU A 86 4.44 -9.48 -3.20
C LEU A 86 5.18 -9.42 -1.87
N SER A 87 6.51 -9.49 -1.91
CA SER A 87 7.38 -9.31 -0.75
C SER A 87 8.25 -8.07 -0.94
N LEU A 88 8.06 -7.04 -0.12
CA LEU A 88 8.94 -5.88 -0.02
C LEU A 88 10.02 -6.16 1.04
N ASP A 89 11.11 -6.76 0.59
CA ASP A 89 12.21 -7.22 1.43
C ASP A 89 13.51 -6.56 0.97
N LEU A 90 13.82 -5.40 1.57
CA LEU A 90 14.98 -4.58 1.17
C LEU A 90 16.31 -5.27 1.48
N GLY A 91 16.33 -6.16 2.47
CA GLY A 91 17.51 -6.88 2.94
C GLY A 91 17.63 -8.30 2.40
N PHE A 92 16.78 -8.66 1.42
CA PHE A 92 16.74 -9.99 0.83
C PHE A 92 18.11 -10.40 0.29
N ASP A 93 18.58 -11.56 0.74
CA ASP A 93 19.83 -12.17 0.30
C ASP A 93 19.67 -13.68 0.31
N ILE A 94 19.54 -14.27 -0.87
CA ILE A 94 19.32 -15.71 -1.07
C ILE A 94 20.44 -16.57 -0.48
N ASN A 95 21.65 -16.03 -0.32
CA ASN A 95 22.78 -16.78 0.22
C ASN A 95 22.65 -17.06 1.72
N LYS A 96 21.73 -16.37 2.41
CA LYS A 96 21.45 -16.56 3.84
C LYS A 96 20.42 -17.67 4.11
N TYR A 97 19.86 -18.26 3.06
CA TYR A 97 18.78 -19.24 3.15
C TYR A 97 19.36 -20.65 3.21
N SER A 98 18.78 -21.49 4.05
CA SER A 98 19.02 -22.94 4.03
C SER A 98 18.48 -23.57 2.74
N GLU A 99 18.91 -24.79 2.41
CA GLU A 99 18.41 -25.50 1.22
C GLU A 99 16.88 -25.72 1.23
N HIS A 100 16.30 -25.96 2.41
CA HIS A 100 14.83 -26.04 2.57
C HIS A 100 14.16 -24.70 2.25
N GLU A 101 14.68 -23.60 2.81
CA GLU A 101 14.11 -22.27 2.56
C GLU A 101 14.28 -21.82 1.10
N LYS A 102 15.33 -22.26 0.41
CA LYS A 102 15.49 -22.05 -1.04
C LYS A 102 14.43 -22.79 -1.85
N GLN A 103 14.08 -24.02 -1.47
CA GLN A 103 12.99 -24.76 -2.13
C GLN A 103 11.65 -24.04 -1.98
N LEU A 104 11.32 -23.59 -0.76
CA LEU A 104 10.11 -22.80 -0.50
C LEU A 104 10.10 -21.50 -1.30
N LEU A 105 11.26 -20.85 -1.42
CA LEU A 105 11.44 -19.64 -2.20
C LEU A 105 11.20 -19.88 -3.70
N ASP A 106 11.71 -20.99 -4.25
CA ASP A 106 11.53 -21.36 -5.65
C ASP A 106 10.05 -21.64 -5.96
N GLU A 107 9.36 -22.37 -5.07
CA GLU A 107 7.92 -22.63 -5.17
C GLU A 107 7.09 -21.34 -5.09
N PHE A 108 7.40 -20.48 -4.12
CA PHE A 108 6.77 -19.16 -3.98
C PHE A 108 6.98 -18.33 -5.25
N THR A 109 8.21 -18.25 -5.73
CA THR A 109 8.55 -17.46 -6.91
C THR A 109 7.84 -18.00 -8.14
N SER A 110 7.87 -19.31 -8.38
CA SER A 110 7.18 -19.94 -9.50
C SER A 110 5.67 -19.64 -9.48
N THR A 111 5.03 -19.85 -8.32
CA THR A 111 3.59 -19.71 -8.15
C THR A 111 3.14 -18.25 -8.31
N TYR A 112 3.70 -17.35 -7.51
CA TYR A 112 3.21 -15.96 -7.46
C TYR A 112 3.78 -15.10 -8.57
N ASN A 113 4.93 -15.44 -9.15
CA ASN A 113 5.39 -14.74 -10.35
C ASN A 113 4.48 -15.05 -11.55
N LYS A 114 4.02 -16.29 -11.71
CA LYS A 114 3.06 -16.62 -12.78
C LYS A 114 1.78 -15.80 -12.66
N VAL A 115 1.22 -15.70 -11.44
CA VAL A 115 0.04 -14.88 -11.17
C VAL A 115 0.33 -13.41 -11.48
N LEU A 116 1.44 -12.86 -10.97
CA LEU A 116 1.87 -11.49 -11.21
C LEU A 116 2.04 -11.19 -12.71
N GLN A 117 2.76 -12.04 -13.46
CA GLN A 117 2.97 -11.83 -14.90
C GLN A 117 1.66 -11.90 -15.68
N ASN A 118 0.76 -12.84 -15.37
CA ASN A 118 -0.55 -12.90 -16.01
C ASN A 118 -1.32 -11.59 -15.84
N PHE A 119 -1.31 -11.02 -14.63
CA PHE A 119 -1.93 -9.73 -14.40
C PHE A 119 -1.17 -8.60 -15.11
N MET A 120 0.15 -8.51 -15.00
CA MET A 120 0.94 -7.46 -15.64
C MET A 120 0.75 -7.46 -17.17
N SER A 121 0.69 -8.64 -17.79
CA SER A 121 0.34 -8.79 -19.21
C SER A 121 -1.09 -8.32 -19.51
N PHE A 122 -2.07 -8.68 -18.68
CA PHE A 122 -3.43 -8.17 -18.83
C PHE A 122 -3.46 -6.62 -18.85
N PHE A 123 -2.73 -5.99 -17.94
CA PHE A 123 -2.66 -4.53 -17.88
C PHE A 123 -1.89 -3.95 -19.07
N VAL A 124 -0.61 -4.31 -19.22
CA VAL A 124 0.30 -3.69 -20.19
C VAL A 124 -0.11 -3.98 -21.64
N THR A 125 -0.73 -5.13 -21.92
CA THR A 125 -1.10 -5.53 -23.30
C THR A 125 -2.52 -5.13 -23.68
N TYR A 126 -3.47 -5.03 -22.74
CA TYR A 126 -4.88 -4.80 -23.09
C TYR A 126 -5.41 -3.41 -22.71
N ASN A 127 -4.58 -2.52 -22.15
CA ASN A 127 -4.99 -1.16 -21.81
C ASN A 127 -4.01 -0.12 -22.35
N ASP A 128 -4.22 0.30 -23.61
CA ASP A 128 -3.47 1.38 -24.28
C ASP A 128 -3.51 2.72 -23.50
N ASN A 129 -4.48 2.87 -22.60
CA ASN A 129 -4.73 4.06 -21.80
C ASN A 129 -4.25 3.97 -20.34
N ILE A 130 -3.39 3.01 -19.97
CA ILE A 130 -2.87 2.91 -18.58
C ILE A 130 -2.28 4.22 -18.06
N SER A 131 -1.58 4.95 -18.94
CA SER A 131 -1.00 6.27 -18.64
C SER A 131 -2.05 7.33 -18.28
N ASN A 132 -3.32 7.11 -18.64
CA ASN A 132 -4.45 7.98 -18.29
C ASN A 132 -5.10 7.60 -16.95
N HIS A 133 -4.77 6.44 -16.38
CA HIS A 133 -5.37 5.94 -15.14
C HIS A 133 -4.48 6.14 -13.93
N ILE A 134 -3.16 6.16 -14.13
CA ILE A 134 -2.19 6.38 -13.06
C ILE A 134 -1.14 7.40 -13.49
N HIS A 135 -0.65 8.18 -12.53
CA HIS A 135 0.51 9.04 -12.77
C HIS A 135 1.73 8.18 -13.12
N GLY A 136 2.61 8.73 -13.96
CA GLY A 136 3.87 8.08 -14.31
C GLY A 136 4.76 7.79 -13.11
N LEU A 137 5.77 6.96 -13.35
CA LEU A 137 6.87 6.74 -12.41
C LEU A 137 8.00 7.73 -12.70
N PRO A 138 8.85 8.07 -11.71
CA PRO A 138 9.95 8.99 -11.95
C PRO A 138 11.00 8.43 -12.90
N ASN A 139 11.73 9.33 -13.58
CA ASN A 139 12.88 9.01 -14.44
C ASN A 139 12.61 7.89 -15.48
N ASN A 140 11.41 7.85 -16.06
CA ASN A 140 10.99 6.79 -17.01
C ASN A 140 11.10 5.36 -16.46
N LEU A 141 11.04 5.19 -15.13
CA LEU A 141 10.94 3.87 -14.53
C LEU A 141 9.72 3.12 -15.10
N ASN A 142 9.90 1.83 -15.37
CA ASN A 142 8.81 0.97 -15.81
C ASN A 142 8.05 0.39 -14.59
N LEU A 143 6.73 0.30 -14.70
CA LEU A 143 5.84 -0.33 -13.72
C LEU A 143 6.02 -1.86 -13.69
N ASN A 144 6.73 -2.44 -14.66
CA ASN A 144 6.98 -3.86 -14.74
C ASN A 144 7.62 -4.41 -13.44
N LEU A 145 6.93 -5.36 -12.82
CA LEU A 145 7.46 -6.22 -11.77
C LEU A 145 7.71 -7.59 -12.37
N GLN A 146 8.99 -7.93 -12.55
CA GLN A 146 9.42 -9.22 -13.10
C GLN A 146 9.50 -10.34 -12.06
N HIS A 147 9.40 -9.97 -10.77
CA HIS A 147 9.62 -10.85 -9.65
C HIS A 147 8.70 -10.46 -8.47
N PRO A 148 8.14 -11.43 -7.73
CA PRO A 148 7.26 -11.16 -6.59
C PRO A 148 8.02 -10.59 -5.37
N ILE A 149 9.34 -10.78 -5.31
CA ILE A 149 10.20 -10.18 -4.28
C ILE A 149 10.82 -8.90 -4.81
N LEU A 150 10.56 -7.81 -4.11
CA LEU A 150 11.00 -6.45 -4.39
C LEU A 150 12.12 -6.06 -3.43
N THR A 151 13.32 -5.92 -3.98
CA THR A 151 14.53 -5.62 -3.23
C THR A 151 15.10 -4.25 -3.65
N GLY A 152 16.14 -3.78 -2.97
CA GLY A 152 16.87 -2.58 -3.37
C GLY A 152 16.21 -1.27 -2.92
N ASN A 153 16.05 -0.31 -3.83
CA ASN A 153 15.68 1.06 -3.46
C ASN A 153 14.22 1.18 -3.01
N LEU A 154 14.01 1.50 -1.72
CA LEU A 154 12.68 1.64 -1.13
C LEU A 154 11.79 2.65 -1.87
N LYS A 155 12.28 3.86 -2.18
CA LYS A 155 11.48 4.88 -2.87
C LYS A 155 10.92 4.36 -4.20
N ASN A 156 11.75 3.69 -5.01
CA ASN A 156 11.33 3.13 -6.28
C ASN A 156 10.29 2.02 -6.09
N ASN A 157 10.49 1.16 -5.08
CA ASN A 157 9.53 0.10 -4.77
C ASN A 157 8.20 0.67 -4.25
N LEU A 158 8.20 1.75 -3.47
CA LEU A 158 6.99 2.46 -3.05
C LEU A 158 6.22 2.97 -4.27
N PHE A 159 6.88 3.66 -5.20
CA PHE A 159 6.25 4.11 -6.44
C PHE A 159 5.61 2.96 -7.21
N LYS A 160 6.34 1.86 -7.44
CA LYS A 160 5.82 0.70 -8.17
C LYS A 160 4.62 0.07 -7.47
N LEU A 161 4.75 -0.26 -6.19
CA LEU A 161 3.69 -0.91 -5.40
C LEU A 161 2.42 -0.06 -5.34
N ILE A 162 2.55 1.23 -5.04
CA ILE A 162 1.39 2.11 -4.90
C ILE A 162 0.68 2.31 -6.24
N ARG A 163 1.43 2.49 -7.33
CA ARG A 163 0.86 2.61 -8.68
C ARG A 163 0.15 1.34 -9.12
N ILE A 164 0.72 0.18 -8.82
CA ILE A 164 0.09 -1.12 -9.05
C ILE A 164 -1.21 -1.22 -8.26
N ILE A 165 -1.18 -1.00 -6.95
CA ILE A 165 -2.38 -1.04 -6.11
C ILE A 165 -3.48 -0.14 -6.68
N LYS A 166 -3.15 1.07 -7.10
CA LYS A 166 -4.12 1.99 -7.71
C LYS A 166 -4.67 1.45 -9.02
N LEU A 167 -3.82 0.91 -9.88
CA LEU A 167 -4.23 0.35 -11.16
C LEU A 167 -5.24 -0.79 -10.96
N PHE A 168 -4.99 -1.69 -10.00
CA PHE A 168 -5.93 -2.75 -9.64
C PHE A 168 -7.25 -2.22 -9.09
N LYS A 169 -7.19 -1.23 -8.20
CA LYS A 169 -8.39 -0.64 -7.59
C LYS A 169 -9.22 0.19 -8.57
N ILE A 170 -8.64 0.67 -9.67
CA ILE A 170 -9.37 1.33 -10.76
C ILE A 170 -10.24 0.33 -11.53
N ILE A 171 -9.72 -0.87 -11.79
CA ILE A 171 -10.49 -1.93 -12.47
C ILE A 171 -11.56 -2.51 -11.56
N ASN A 172 -11.18 -2.80 -10.32
CA ASN A 172 -12.08 -3.39 -9.35
C ASN A 172 -11.95 -2.67 -8.00
N SER A 173 -12.88 -1.77 -7.75
CA SER A 173 -12.94 -0.97 -6.51
C SER A 173 -13.22 -1.82 -5.26
N SER A 174 -13.71 -3.05 -5.42
CA SER A 174 -13.93 -3.98 -4.31
C SER A 174 -12.67 -4.72 -3.86
N ILE A 175 -11.54 -4.55 -4.57
CA ILE A 175 -10.28 -5.16 -4.17
C ILE A 175 -9.81 -4.57 -2.85
N GLU A 176 -9.53 -5.46 -1.90
CA GLU A 176 -8.86 -5.14 -0.66
C GLU A 176 -7.37 -5.51 -0.73
N VAL A 177 -6.54 -4.71 -0.07
CA VAL A 177 -5.10 -4.91 0.02
C VAL A 177 -4.72 -5.14 1.47
N LEU A 178 -3.93 -6.17 1.73
CA LEU A 178 -3.34 -6.45 3.02
C LEU A 178 -1.84 -6.10 2.99
N VAL A 179 -1.41 -5.22 3.88
CA VAL A 179 0.01 -4.97 4.18
C VAL A 179 0.37 -5.77 5.43
N VAL A 180 1.27 -6.73 5.30
CA VAL A 180 1.73 -7.57 6.40
C VAL A 180 3.01 -6.99 7.00
N GLY A 181 3.00 -6.73 8.30
CA GLY A 181 4.14 -6.21 9.05
C GLY A 181 4.07 -6.55 10.53
N GLU A 182 5.10 -6.12 11.26
CA GLU A 182 5.22 -6.30 12.70
C GLU A 182 5.46 -4.96 13.39
N PHE A 183 5.23 -4.91 14.71
CA PHE A 183 5.41 -3.71 15.53
C PHE A 183 6.79 -3.08 15.35
N ASN A 184 7.86 -3.87 15.26
CA ASN A 184 9.23 -3.38 15.11
C ASN A 184 9.67 -3.13 13.66
N GLU A 185 8.83 -3.47 12.68
CA GLU A 185 9.20 -3.42 11.26
C GLU A 185 8.61 -2.19 10.56
N ASN A 186 9.46 -1.19 10.37
CA ASN A 186 9.08 0.11 9.82
C ASN A 186 8.88 0.12 8.29
N CYS A 187 9.29 -0.94 7.58
CA CYS A 187 9.08 -1.07 6.13
C CYS A 187 7.58 -1.09 5.77
N SER A 188 6.79 -1.86 6.51
CA SER A 188 5.33 -1.93 6.34
C SER A 188 4.65 -0.57 6.53
N LYS A 189 5.10 0.19 7.53
CA LYS A 189 4.61 1.54 7.84
C LYS A 189 5.02 2.53 6.75
N ALA A 190 6.22 2.38 6.19
CA ALA A 190 6.66 3.18 5.06
C ALA A 190 5.75 2.99 3.84
N LEU A 191 5.31 1.76 3.56
CA LEU A 191 4.34 1.50 2.50
C LEU A 191 2.99 2.18 2.74
N LEU A 192 2.47 2.08 3.98
CA LEU A 192 1.23 2.77 4.36
C LEU A 192 1.35 4.29 4.26
N ILE A 193 2.45 4.88 4.76
CA ILE A 193 2.73 6.31 4.65
C ILE A 193 2.83 6.73 3.20
N GLY A 194 3.59 6.00 2.37
CA GLY A 194 3.70 6.26 0.93
C GLY A 194 2.34 6.22 0.24
N TYR A 195 1.49 5.25 0.59
CA TYR A 195 0.13 5.17 0.06
C TYR A 195 -0.70 6.41 0.45
N LEU A 196 -0.61 6.86 1.70
CA LEU A 196 -1.34 8.06 2.14
C LEU A 196 -0.85 9.33 1.45
N MET A 197 0.47 9.46 1.29
CA MET A 197 1.11 10.53 0.50
C MET A 197 0.59 10.54 -0.95
N ASP A 198 0.40 9.37 -1.54
CA ASP A 198 -0.08 9.29 -2.92
C ASP A 198 -1.58 9.43 -3.09
N ASN A 199 -2.38 8.87 -2.21
CA ASN A 199 -3.83 8.82 -2.40
C ASN A 199 -4.53 10.05 -1.81
N TYR A 200 -3.98 10.62 -0.75
CA TYR A 200 -4.60 11.72 -0.01
C TYR A 200 -3.74 13.00 0.02
N ASN A 201 -2.57 12.98 -0.62
CA ASN A 201 -1.64 14.11 -0.66
C ASN A 201 -1.19 14.58 0.74
N TYR A 202 -1.16 13.66 1.71
CA TYR A 202 -0.70 13.97 3.05
C TYR A 202 0.82 14.07 3.06
N ASN A 203 1.36 15.10 3.71
CA ASN A 203 2.79 15.16 3.99
C ASN A 203 3.16 14.14 5.10
N LEU A 204 4.47 13.96 5.35
CA LEU A 204 4.96 12.97 6.31
C LEU A 204 4.35 13.14 7.72
N ASN A 205 4.30 14.37 8.23
CA ASN A 205 3.76 14.64 9.56
C ASN A 205 2.27 14.30 9.65
N ALA A 206 1.49 14.66 8.63
CA ALA A 206 0.08 14.32 8.55
C ALA A 206 -0.14 12.80 8.48
N CYS A 207 0.70 12.07 7.73
CA CYS A 207 0.63 10.61 7.68
C CYS A 207 0.94 9.97 9.04
N LEU A 208 1.99 10.43 9.74
CA LEU A 208 2.34 9.93 11.06
C LEU A 208 1.22 10.20 12.08
N HIS A 209 0.68 11.42 12.09
CA HIS A 209 -0.46 11.74 12.94
C HIS A 209 -1.70 10.90 12.61
N TYR A 210 -1.99 10.65 11.33
CA TYR A 210 -3.12 9.83 10.91
C TYR A 210 -2.97 8.37 11.32
N LEU A 211 -1.76 7.82 11.21
CA LEU A 211 -1.48 6.41 11.48
C LEU A 211 -1.33 6.10 12.97
N SER A 212 -0.92 7.06 13.81
CA SER A 212 -0.64 6.83 15.24
C SER A 212 -1.82 6.23 16.02
N GLY A 213 -3.07 6.54 15.63
CA GLY A 213 -4.28 5.98 16.22
C GLY A 213 -4.69 4.60 15.70
N ARG A 214 -3.94 4.01 14.76
CA ARG A 214 -4.30 2.76 14.05
C ARG A 214 -3.19 1.73 14.05
N VAL A 215 -1.97 2.18 13.84
CA VAL A 215 -0.77 1.36 13.75
C VAL A 215 0.28 1.99 14.64
N ALA A 216 0.92 1.19 15.48
CA ALA A 216 1.96 1.72 16.35
C ALA A 216 3.16 2.22 15.53
N LEU A 217 3.52 3.48 15.71
CA LEU A 217 4.64 4.11 15.03
C LEU A 217 5.82 4.19 15.99
N ASN A 218 6.96 3.61 15.61
CA ASN A 218 8.18 3.56 16.41
C ASN A 218 9.42 3.89 15.58
N PHE A 219 9.28 4.84 14.64
CA PHE A 219 10.44 5.41 13.96
C PHE A 219 11.34 6.08 14.98
N ASN A 220 12.60 5.63 15.05
CA ASN A 220 13.59 6.21 15.92
C ASN A 220 14.78 6.66 15.07
N SER A 221 14.97 7.99 15.00
CA SER A 221 15.99 8.64 14.18
C SER A 221 17.43 8.29 14.56
N ASN A 222 17.65 7.66 15.71
CA ASN A 222 18.95 7.16 16.12
C ASN A 222 19.32 5.85 15.41
N TYR A 223 18.35 5.13 14.86
CA TYR A 223 18.62 3.95 14.03
C TYR A 223 18.78 4.35 12.57
N TYR A 224 19.89 3.94 11.97
CA TYR A 224 20.23 4.24 10.60
C TYR A 224 19.15 3.80 9.59
N ASN A 225 18.57 2.62 9.79
CA ASN A 225 17.52 2.09 8.91
C ASN A 225 16.26 2.96 8.93
N ASP A 226 15.85 3.44 10.11
CA ASP A 226 14.69 4.31 10.26
C ASP A 226 14.93 5.67 9.61
N LEU A 227 16.14 6.23 9.78
CA LEU A 227 16.55 7.46 9.12
C LEU A 227 16.50 7.31 7.60
N LEU A 228 17.03 6.20 7.07
CA LEU A 228 16.96 5.91 5.64
C LEU A 228 15.52 5.80 5.13
N ILE A 229 14.63 5.14 5.89
CA ILE A 229 13.21 5.04 5.51
C ILE A 229 12.57 6.43 5.47
N LEU A 230 12.77 7.24 6.51
CA LEU A 230 12.20 8.60 6.58
C LEU A 230 12.72 9.49 5.45
N GLU A 231 14.00 9.41 5.11
CA GLU A 231 14.57 10.17 3.99
C GLU A 231 14.03 9.69 2.63
N ASN A 232 13.83 8.38 2.44
CA ASN A 232 13.18 7.86 1.24
C ASN A 232 11.72 8.33 1.13
N LEU A 233 10.98 8.40 2.23
CA LEU A 233 9.60 8.90 2.26
C LEU A 233 9.51 10.40 1.92
N LYS A 234 10.43 11.22 2.44
CA LYS A 234 10.50 12.65 2.06
C LYS A 234 10.79 12.83 0.58
N LYS A 235 11.76 12.08 0.03
CA LYS A 235 12.10 12.09 -1.40
C LYS A 235 10.92 11.61 -2.25
N PHE A 236 10.26 10.52 -1.84
CA PHE A 236 9.05 10.01 -2.47
C PHE A 236 7.97 11.09 -2.55
N TYR A 237 7.65 11.74 -1.42
CA TYR A 237 6.61 12.76 -1.36
C TYR A 237 6.88 13.93 -2.32
N ARG A 238 8.11 14.46 -2.32
CA ARG A 238 8.50 15.59 -3.18
C ARG A 238 8.33 15.22 -4.66
N GLU A 239 8.97 14.13 -5.07
CA GLU A 239 8.93 13.68 -6.47
C GLU A 239 7.52 13.27 -6.92
N ASN A 240 6.72 12.67 -6.02
CA ASN A 240 5.33 12.35 -6.31
C ASN A 240 4.47 13.61 -6.51
N SER A 241 4.72 14.65 -5.70
CA SER A 241 4.04 15.94 -5.84
C SER A 241 4.40 16.60 -7.17
N ASP A 242 5.67 16.56 -7.56
CA ASP A 242 6.16 17.09 -8.83
C ASP A 242 5.56 16.35 -10.03
N ILE A 243 5.48 15.01 -9.96
CA ILE A 243 4.82 14.21 -10.99
C ILE A 243 3.34 14.61 -11.09
N LYS A 244 2.63 14.75 -9.97
CA LYS A 244 1.19 15.08 -9.98
C LYS A 244 0.90 16.49 -10.45
N SER A 245 1.75 17.45 -10.14
CA SER A 245 1.61 18.83 -10.61
C SER A 245 1.95 18.95 -12.10
N GLY A 246 2.90 18.16 -12.58
CA GLY A 246 3.31 18.11 -13.99
C GLY A 246 2.46 17.22 -14.90
N SER A 247 1.67 16.28 -14.34
CA SER A 247 0.88 15.33 -15.12
C SER A 247 -0.62 15.60 -15.05
N SER A 248 -1.19 15.92 -16.22
CA SER A 248 -2.62 16.07 -16.48
C SER A 248 -3.32 14.71 -16.59
N VAL A 249 -3.24 13.87 -15.55
CA VAL A 249 -4.09 12.66 -15.50
C VAL A 249 -5.58 13.06 -15.36
N LEU A 250 -5.86 14.30 -14.90
CA LEU A 250 -7.20 14.87 -14.73
C LEU A 250 -7.66 15.86 -15.83
N PHE A 251 -6.78 16.37 -16.71
CA PHE A 251 -7.16 17.36 -17.75
C PHE A 251 -7.02 16.85 -19.19
N ASN A 252 -6.82 15.55 -19.41
CA ASN A 252 -6.78 14.98 -20.76
C ASN A 252 -8.16 14.78 -21.41
N ASN A 253 -9.25 15.18 -20.74
CA ASN A 253 -10.55 15.42 -21.41
C ASN A 253 -10.52 16.73 -22.23
N LYS A 254 -9.54 16.90 -23.13
CA LYS A 254 -9.57 17.99 -24.13
C LYS A 254 -10.57 17.74 -25.26
N ASP A 255 -11.11 16.53 -25.36
CA ASP A 255 -12.19 16.20 -26.30
C ASP A 255 -13.59 16.55 -25.76
N GLY A 256 -13.67 17.10 -24.54
CA GLY A 256 -14.85 17.74 -23.99
C GLY A 256 -14.95 19.23 -24.32
N LYS A 257 -14.32 19.71 -25.41
CA LYS A 257 -14.69 21.01 -26.00
C LYS A 257 -16.18 20.91 -26.31
N ARG A 258 -17.01 21.50 -25.45
CA ARG A 258 -18.31 22.02 -25.85
C ARG A 258 -18.03 22.85 -27.10
N ALA A 259 -18.32 22.28 -28.26
CA ALA A 259 -18.73 23.07 -29.40
C ALA A 259 -19.88 23.91 -28.83
N ARG A 260 -19.55 25.14 -28.43
CA ARG A 260 -20.56 26.17 -28.35
C ARG A 260 -21.00 26.31 -29.79
N ASP A 261 -22.21 25.82 -30.05
CA ASP A 261 -23.07 26.30 -31.11
C ASP A 261 -23.15 27.82 -30.98
N ASP A 262 -22.14 28.49 -31.53
CA ASP A 262 -22.24 29.85 -32.00
C ASP A 262 -22.15 29.72 -33.51
N ASP A 263 -23.26 29.26 -34.11
CA ASP A 263 -23.61 29.54 -35.50
C ASP A 263 -23.79 31.06 -35.65
N GLY A 264 -22.68 31.78 -35.54
CA GLY A 264 -22.52 33.12 -36.06
C GLY A 264 -22.48 33.02 -37.58
N VAL A 265 -23.66 32.84 -38.17
CA VAL A 265 -23.90 33.00 -39.61
C VAL A 265 -23.66 34.47 -39.95
N CYS A 266 -22.39 34.81 -40.11
CA CYS A 266 -21.94 36.02 -40.77
C CYS A 266 -22.35 35.90 -42.24
N GLY A 267 -23.29 36.75 -42.63
CA GLY A 267 -23.88 36.78 -43.94
C GLY A 267 -22.85 36.82 -45.06
N LYS A 268 -22.91 35.81 -45.93
CA LYS A 268 -22.54 35.96 -47.33
C LYS A 268 -23.73 35.52 -48.18
N ARG A 269 -24.49 36.51 -48.64
CA ARG A 269 -25.45 36.41 -49.73
C ARG A 269 -24.70 35.86 -50.96
N ALA A 270 -24.82 34.57 -51.23
CA ALA A 270 -24.56 34.01 -52.55
C ALA A 270 -25.81 34.26 -53.40
N ARG A 271 -25.69 35.21 -54.33
CA ARG A 271 -26.71 35.55 -55.33
C ARG A 271 -26.78 34.37 -56.31
N TRP A 272 -27.82 33.56 -56.21
CA TRP A 272 -28.19 32.60 -57.24
C TRP A 272 -28.86 33.34 -58.40
N GLU A 273 -28.14 33.52 -59.49
CA GLU A 273 -28.75 33.79 -60.79
C GLU A 273 -29.38 32.48 -61.27
N SER A 274 -30.70 32.42 -61.20
CA SER A 274 -31.49 31.44 -61.94
C SER A 274 -31.97 32.11 -63.21
N GLY A 275 -31.37 31.73 -64.33
CA GLY A 275 -31.95 31.98 -65.64
C GLY A 275 -33.24 31.19 -65.80
N ARG A 276 -34.24 31.83 -66.42
CA ARG A 276 -35.31 31.17 -67.17
C ARG A 276 -35.87 32.11 -68.23
N VAL A 277 -35.85 31.57 -69.45
CA VAL A 277 -36.61 31.91 -70.67
C VAL A 277 -36.21 33.18 -71.40
#